data_AF-A0A7L4QTX2-F1
#
_entry.id   AF-A0A7L4QTX2-F1
#
_cell.length_a   1.000
_cell.length_b   1.000
_cell.length_c   1.000
_cell.angle_alpha   90.00
_cell.angle_beta   90.00
_cell.angle_gamma   90.00
#
_symmetry.space_group_name_H-M   'P 1'
#
loop_
_entity.id
_entity.type
_entity.pdbx_description
1 polymer ?
#
loop_
_entity_poly.entity_id
_entity_poly.type
_entity_poly.pdbx_seq_one_letter_code
_entity_poly.pdbx_strand_id
1 'polypeptide(L)'
;MRSPDRDRCRSAVAALCLAVLLISAPALALTAEYRIFPNGTAYQGTVQVENAERFEFAEVGLLGERIPVPVTGVSLSGDCSPCNFTWSDRSVITFPAGNYTVRYTGQITQNHLVLAFPEPYRVAVKIPAGLDVRNRFLGMINPGGAVVSEEKDGSLLVTWNATRSAELRFYPPERELWLTWFSQFWIIIAIVLLVPFFLTRKKKSG
;
A
#
# COMPACT_ATOMS: atom_id res chain seq x y z
N MET A 1 37.13 51.32 21.71
CA MET A 1 36.99 49.96 21.13
C MET A 1 36.02 49.17 22.00
N ARG A 2 34.78 48.96 21.56
CA ARG A 2 33.83 48.03 22.20
C ARG A 2 33.49 46.94 21.20
N SER A 3 33.74 45.70 21.60
CA SER A 3 33.55 44.48 20.81
C SER A 3 32.05 44.26 20.51
N PRO A 4 31.65 43.89 19.28
CA PRO A 4 30.24 43.67 18.97
C PRO A 4 29.79 42.26 19.38
N ASP A 5 28.82 42.24 20.29
CA ASP A 5 27.55 41.47 20.27
C ASP A 5 27.57 40.09 19.56
N ARG A 6 28.51 39.21 19.97
CA ARG A 6 28.66 37.85 19.42
C ARG A 6 27.68 36.83 20.02
N ASP A 7 26.96 37.23 21.08
CA ASP A 7 26.06 36.34 21.84
C ASP A 7 24.63 36.29 21.30
N ARG A 8 24.16 37.34 20.61
CA ARG A 8 22.81 37.35 20.00
C ARG A 8 22.64 36.36 18.85
N CYS A 9 23.67 36.18 18.02
CA CYS A 9 23.63 35.19 16.93
C CYS A 9 23.57 33.75 17.43
N ARG A 10 24.20 33.43 18.57
CA ARG A 10 24.18 32.07 19.12
C ARG A 10 22.81 31.69 19.69
N SER A 11 22.14 32.64 20.33
CA SER A 11 20.77 32.45 20.86
C SER A 11 19.74 32.26 19.75
N ALA A 12 19.83 33.05 18.67
CA ALA A 12 18.93 32.94 17.52
C ALA A 12 19.04 31.58 16.80
N VAL A 13 20.25 31.04 16.63
CA VAL A 13 20.48 29.74 15.99
C VAL A 13 19.98 28.58 16.87
N ALA A 14 20.19 28.66 18.19
CA ALA A 14 19.69 27.64 19.12
C ALA A 14 18.15 27.59 19.16
N ALA A 15 17.49 28.76 19.15
CA ALA A 15 16.03 28.86 19.09
C ALA A 15 15.45 28.30 17.79
N LEU A 16 16.14 28.51 16.66
CA LEU A 16 15.71 28.01 15.34
C LEU A 16 15.84 26.49 15.24
N CYS A 17 16.90 25.89 15.80
CA CYS A 17 17.04 24.43 15.90
C CYS A 17 15.98 23.79 16.81
N LEU A 18 15.59 24.47 17.91
CA LEU A 18 14.55 23.98 18.81
C LEU A 18 13.15 24.06 18.16
N ALA A 19 12.90 25.10 17.36
CA ALA A 19 11.66 25.24 16.60
C ALA A 19 11.54 24.19 15.48
N VAL A 20 12.65 23.83 14.81
CA VAL A 20 12.67 22.76 13.80
C VAL A 20 12.45 21.37 14.41
N LEU A 21 12.95 21.13 15.64
CA LEU A 21 12.72 19.89 16.38
C LEU A 21 11.28 19.75 16.94
N LEU A 22 10.59 20.86 17.20
CA LEU A 22 9.20 20.84 17.69
C LEU A 22 8.15 20.72 16.57
N ILE A 23 8.53 20.90 15.31
CA ILE A 23 7.62 20.72 14.15
C ILE A 23 7.64 19.28 13.63
N SER A 24 8.61 18.45 14.02
CA SER A 24 8.65 17.03 13.68
C SER A 24 7.92 16.17 14.71
N ALA A 25 6.74 16.58 15.15
CA ALA A 25 5.80 15.60 15.70
C ALA A 25 5.46 14.64 14.54
N PRO A 26 5.67 13.32 14.67
CA PRO A 26 5.12 12.40 13.69
C PRO A 26 3.62 12.63 13.72
N ALA A 27 3.06 13.15 12.63
CA ALA A 27 1.62 13.13 12.43
C ALA A 27 1.16 11.71 12.75
N LEU A 28 0.27 11.57 13.74
CA LEU A 28 -0.41 10.31 14.03
C LEU A 28 -1.19 9.96 12.77
N ALA A 29 -0.58 9.18 11.89
CA ALA A 29 -1.25 8.72 10.67
C ALA A 29 -2.40 7.80 11.10
N LEU A 30 -3.60 8.14 10.64
CA LEU A 30 -4.83 7.37 10.85
C LEU A 30 -4.64 5.93 10.38
N THR A 31 -5.35 4.98 11.00
CA THR A 31 -5.16 3.55 10.68
C THR A 31 -6.17 3.09 9.64
N ALA A 32 -5.68 2.36 8.63
CA ALA A 32 -6.51 1.65 7.67
C ALA A 32 -6.07 0.18 7.57
N GLU A 33 -6.97 -0.72 7.91
CA GLU A 33 -6.75 -2.16 7.87
C GLU A 33 -7.57 -2.80 6.76
N TYR A 34 -6.93 -3.66 5.99
CA TYR A 34 -7.54 -4.38 4.88
C TYR A 34 -7.27 -5.86 5.03
N ARG A 35 -8.33 -6.66 4.91
CA ARG A 35 -8.23 -8.11 4.92
C ARG A 35 -8.75 -8.65 3.59
N ILE A 36 -7.86 -9.30 2.84
CA ILE A 36 -8.25 -10.00 1.61
C ILE A 36 -8.90 -11.33 2.00
N PHE A 37 -10.01 -11.68 1.37
CA PHE A 37 -10.68 -12.96 1.60
C PHE A 37 -9.88 -14.12 0.96
N PRO A 38 -10.03 -15.37 1.46
CA PRO A 38 -9.23 -16.52 1.00
C PRO A 38 -9.20 -16.73 -0.51
N ASN A 39 -10.29 -16.40 -1.22
CA ASN A 39 -10.37 -16.56 -2.67
C ASN A 39 -9.63 -15.48 -3.46
N GLY A 40 -9.15 -14.42 -2.81
CA GLY A 40 -8.44 -13.30 -3.46
C GLY A 40 -9.33 -12.37 -4.31
N THR A 41 -10.65 -12.57 -4.32
CA THR A 41 -11.58 -11.83 -5.19
C THR A 41 -12.24 -10.63 -4.52
N ALA A 42 -12.11 -10.50 -3.20
CA ALA A 42 -12.73 -9.44 -2.43
C ALA A 42 -11.95 -9.15 -1.15
N TYR A 43 -12.18 -7.99 -0.57
CA TYR A 43 -11.54 -7.56 0.67
C TYR A 43 -12.55 -6.89 1.59
N GLN A 44 -12.22 -6.88 2.88
CA GLN A 44 -12.87 -6.06 3.88
C GLN A 44 -11.92 -4.94 4.33
N GLY A 45 -12.39 -3.70 4.23
CA GLY A 45 -11.67 -2.52 4.72
C GLY A 45 -12.26 -2.05 6.06
N THR A 46 -11.39 -1.66 6.98
CA THR A 46 -11.69 -1.02 8.25
C THR A 46 -10.82 0.23 8.34
N VAL A 47 -11.43 1.41 8.22
CA VAL A 47 -10.70 2.68 8.09
C VAL A 47 -11.13 3.64 9.19
N GLN A 48 -10.16 4.17 9.93
CA GLN A 48 -10.39 5.19 10.95
C GLN A 48 -10.46 6.57 10.30
N VAL A 49 -11.49 7.32 10.63
CA VAL A 49 -11.72 8.66 10.11
C VAL A 49 -11.82 9.60 11.30
N GLU A 50 -11.05 10.69 11.27
CA GLU A 50 -11.02 11.69 12.35
C GLU A 50 -11.53 13.03 11.83
N ASN A 51 -12.41 13.66 12.60
CA ASN A 51 -12.99 14.96 12.32
C ASN A 51 -13.47 15.14 10.86
N ALA A 52 -14.13 14.12 10.32
CA ALA A 52 -14.69 14.17 8.96
C ALA A 52 -16.21 14.09 8.98
N GLU A 53 -16.81 14.63 7.94
CA GLU A 53 -18.26 14.60 7.68
C GLU A 53 -18.62 13.71 6.49
N ARG A 54 -17.60 13.19 5.78
CA ARG A 54 -17.78 12.36 4.59
C ARG A 54 -16.66 11.36 4.43
N PHE A 55 -16.98 10.22 3.83
CA PHE A 55 -16.01 9.21 3.44
C PHE A 55 -16.27 8.76 2.00
N GLU A 56 -15.21 8.70 1.20
CA GLU A 56 -15.25 8.36 -0.22
C GLU A 56 -14.54 7.03 -0.47
N PHE A 57 -15.25 6.09 -1.07
CA PHE A 57 -14.73 4.80 -1.52
C PHE A 57 -14.10 4.99 -2.90
N ALA A 58 -12.77 5.08 -2.94
CA ALA A 58 -12.04 5.33 -4.18
C ALA A 58 -10.72 4.56 -4.27
N GLU A 59 -10.34 4.31 -5.52
CA GLU A 59 -9.06 3.78 -5.97
C GLU A 59 -8.24 4.86 -6.68
N VAL A 60 -6.93 4.64 -6.83
CA VAL A 60 -6.06 5.51 -7.61
C VAL A 60 -5.95 4.98 -9.04
N GLY A 61 -6.32 5.80 -10.02
CA GLY A 61 -6.19 5.50 -11.43
C GLY A 61 -4.77 5.73 -11.98
N LEU A 62 -4.60 5.50 -13.28
CA LEU A 62 -3.27 5.46 -13.92
C LEU A 62 -2.57 6.83 -13.93
N LEU A 63 -3.32 7.92 -13.89
CA LEU A 63 -2.81 9.30 -13.86
C LEU A 63 -2.93 9.91 -12.46
N GLY A 64 -3.20 9.09 -11.44
CA GLY A 64 -3.41 9.55 -10.06
C GLY A 64 -4.82 10.07 -9.79
N GLU A 65 -5.76 9.92 -10.73
CA GLU A 65 -7.16 10.26 -10.55
C GLU A 65 -7.84 9.36 -9.50
N ARG A 66 -8.87 9.87 -8.81
CA ARG A 66 -9.67 9.05 -7.90
C ARG A 66 -10.81 8.39 -8.67
N ILE A 67 -10.87 7.06 -8.64
CA ILE A 67 -11.89 6.27 -9.32
C ILE A 67 -12.87 5.72 -8.26
N PRO A 68 -14.16 6.05 -8.33
CA PRO A 68 -15.18 5.50 -7.45
C PRO A 68 -15.21 3.97 -7.45
N VAL A 69 -15.24 3.36 -6.25
CA VAL A 69 -15.31 1.91 -6.09
C VAL A 69 -16.69 1.50 -5.58
N PRO A 70 -17.37 0.54 -6.23
CA PRO A 70 -18.59 -0.03 -5.68
C PRO A 70 -18.27 -0.88 -4.46
N VAL A 71 -18.91 -0.57 -3.33
CA VAL A 71 -18.74 -1.29 -2.06
C VAL A 71 -20.07 -1.82 -1.53
N THR A 72 -19.99 -2.80 -0.64
CA THR A 72 -21.16 -3.43 0.00
C THR A 72 -20.92 -3.59 1.50
N GLY A 73 -22.00 -3.79 2.27
CA GLY A 73 -21.91 -4.03 3.70
C GLY A 73 -21.26 -2.88 4.47
N VAL A 74 -21.56 -1.64 4.09
CA VAL A 74 -21.03 -0.44 4.74
C VAL A 74 -21.66 -0.30 6.13
N SER A 75 -20.82 -0.15 7.14
CA SER A 75 -21.23 0.11 8.52
C SER A 75 -20.33 1.18 9.15
N LEU A 76 -20.94 2.08 9.91
CA LEU A 76 -20.26 3.11 10.69
C LEU A 76 -20.27 2.72 12.16
N SER A 77 -19.16 2.92 12.86
CA SER A 77 -19.02 2.66 14.29
C SER A 77 -18.18 3.76 14.95
N GLY A 78 -18.38 4.03 16.23
CA GLY A 78 -17.74 5.11 16.97
C GLY A 78 -18.50 5.41 18.26
N ASP A 79 -18.43 6.64 18.75
CA ASP A 79 -19.10 7.09 19.99
C ASP A 79 -20.62 7.32 19.82
N CYS A 80 -21.26 6.63 18.86
CA CYS A 80 -22.67 6.73 18.51
C CYS A 80 -23.38 5.37 18.61
N SER A 81 -24.66 5.37 18.95
CA SER A 81 -25.50 4.16 19.01
C SER A 81 -26.96 4.46 18.68
N PRO A 82 -27.47 4.12 17.47
CA PRO A 82 -26.74 3.66 16.28
C PRO A 82 -26.03 4.82 15.54
N CYS A 83 -24.91 4.51 14.89
CA CYS A 83 -24.23 5.44 13.99
C CYS A 83 -24.92 5.47 12.63
N ASN A 84 -25.67 6.54 12.35
CA ASN A 84 -26.36 6.70 11.08
C ASN A 84 -25.48 7.42 10.06
N PHE A 85 -25.64 7.06 8.79
CA PHE A 85 -25.01 7.73 7.66
C PHE A 85 -26.00 7.79 6.50
N THR A 86 -25.76 8.72 5.57
CA THR A 86 -26.52 8.85 4.34
C THR A 86 -25.62 8.71 3.14
N TRP A 87 -26.11 8.14 2.04
CA TRP A 87 -25.39 8.11 0.78
C TRP A 87 -25.61 9.42 0.04
N SER A 88 -24.54 10.14 -0.27
CA SER A 88 -24.60 11.31 -1.16
C SER A 88 -24.46 10.92 -2.63
N ASP A 89 -23.74 9.83 -2.89
CA ASP A 89 -23.58 9.21 -4.22
C ASP A 89 -23.31 7.71 -4.04
N ARG A 90 -23.09 6.94 -5.10
CA ARG A 90 -22.83 5.47 -5.06
C ARG A 90 -21.53 5.09 -4.35
N SER A 91 -20.60 6.02 -4.18
CA SER A 91 -19.27 5.79 -3.59
C SER A 91 -18.95 6.75 -2.45
N VAL A 92 -19.92 7.55 -1.97
CA VAL A 92 -19.69 8.54 -0.92
C VAL A 92 -20.78 8.46 0.12
N ILE A 93 -20.38 8.30 1.37
CA ILE A 93 -21.25 8.42 2.54
C ILE A 93 -20.96 9.73 3.27
N THR A 94 -22.01 10.29 3.86
CA THR A 94 -21.95 11.48 4.72
C THR A 94 -22.52 11.16 6.09
N PHE A 95 -21.94 11.78 7.11
CA PHE A 95 -22.27 11.59 8.52
C PHE A 95 -21.92 12.86 9.31
N PRO A 96 -22.49 13.07 10.51
CA PRO A 96 -22.14 14.24 11.33
C PRO A 96 -20.64 14.27 11.63
N ALA A 97 -20.03 15.46 11.62
CA ALA A 97 -18.60 15.61 11.87
C ALA A 97 -18.17 14.93 13.19
N GLY A 98 -17.17 14.07 13.12
CA GLY A 98 -16.70 13.32 14.28
C GLY A 98 -15.68 12.24 13.94
N ASN A 99 -15.40 11.40 14.93
CA ASN A 99 -14.41 10.33 14.83
C ASN A 99 -15.13 8.99 14.70
N TYR A 100 -14.88 8.30 13.60
CA TYR A 100 -15.58 7.07 13.27
C TYR A 100 -14.64 6.02 12.71
N THR A 101 -15.09 4.78 12.74
CA THR A 101 -14.51 3.67 12.02
C THR A 101 -15.51 3.20 10.97
N VAL A 102 -15.10 3.31 9.70
CA VAL A 102 -15.88 2.86 8.54
C VAL A 102 -15.45 1.44 8.19
N ARG A 103 -16.39 0.51 8.14
CA ARG A 103 -16.16 -0.85 7.68
C ARG A 103 -16.97 -1.13 6.43
N TYR A 104 -16.36 -1.76 5.43
CA TYR A 104 -16.99 -2.05 4.14
C TYR A 104 -16.34 -3.24 3.45
N THR A 105 -16.99 -3.75 2.41
CA THR A 105 -16.48 -4.84 1.56
C THR A 105 -16.37 -4.37 0.12
N GLY A 106 -15.18 -4.50 -0.47
CA GLY A 106 -14.89 -4.21 -1.87
C GLY A 106 -14.53 -5.46 -2.66
N GLN A 107 -14.60 -5.38 -3.99
CA GLN A 107 -14.17 -6.45 -4.89
C GLN A 107 -12.74 -6.20 -5.35
N ILE A 108 -12.01 -7.27 -5.65
CA ILE A 108 -10.67 -7.25 -6.23
C ILE A 108 -10.74 -7.78 -7.65
N THR A 109 -10.20 -7.01 -8.58
CA THR A 109 -10.12 -7.42 -10.00
C THR A 109 -8.68 -7.82 -10.32
N GLN A 110 -8.49 -8.95 -11.01
CA GLN A 110 -7.16 -9.39 -11.47
C GLN A 110 -6.08 -9.52 -10.37
N ASN A 111 -6.48 -9.91 -9.16
CA ASN A 111 -5.60 -10.00 -7.98
C ASN A 111 -4.85 -8.70 -7.69
N HIS A 112 -5.48 -7.58 -8.01
CA HIS A 112 -4.91 -6.25 -7.91
C HIS A 112 -5.75 -5.40 -6.98
N LEU A 113 -5.22 -5.12 -5.79
CA LEU A 113 -5.83 -4.22 -4.83
C LEU A 113 -5.19 -2.84 -4.98
N VAL A 114 -6.01 -1.83 -5.23
CA VAL A 114 -5.60 -0.43 -5.25
C VAL A 114 -6.39 0.29 -4.17
N LEU A 115 -5.77 1.22 -3.46
CA LEU A 115 -6.37 1.95 -2.34
C LEU A 115 -5.96 3.42 -2.44
N ALA A 116 -6.92 4.32 -2.22
CA ALA A 116 -6.70 5.76 -2.21
C ALA A 116 -7.16 6.38 -0.88
N PHE A 117 -6.30 7.20 -0.29
CA PHE A 117 -6.58 7.91 0.96
C PHE A 117 -6.55 9.42 0.73
N PRO A 118 -7.42 10.21 1.39
CA PRO A 118 -7.36 11.68 1.31
C PRO A 118 -6.13 12.23 2.05
N GLU A 119 -5.75 11.56 3.13
CA GLU A 119 -4.62 11.90 3.99
C GLU A 119 -3.65 10.71 4.07
N PRO A 120 -2.43 10.87 4.63
CA PRO A 120 -1.53 9.74 4.85
C PRO A 120 -2.02 8.82 5.98
N TYR A 121 -2.18 7.53 5.68
CA TYR A 121 -2.61 6.49 6.63
C TYR A 121 -1.48 5.51 6.94
N ARG A 122 -1.53 4.93 8.15
CA ARG A 122 -0.90 3.65 8.48
C ARG A 122 -1.74 2.55 7.87
N VAL A 123 -1.24 1.95 6.79
CA VAL A 123 -1.99 0.95 6.04
C VAL A 123 -1.45 -0.43 6.36
N ALA A 124 -2.33 -1.34 6.76
CA ALA A 124 -2.01 -2.75 6.96
C ALA A 124 -2.92 -3.61 6.09
N VAL A 125 -2.31 -4.43 5.22
CA VAL A 125 -3.04 -5.34 4.32
C VAL A 125 -2.66 -6.77 4.66
N LYS A 126 -3.64 -7.54 5.14
CA LYS A 126 -3.52 -8.98 5.41
C LYS A 126 -3.94 -9.78 4.19
N ILE A 127 -2.98 -10.50 3.62
CA ILE A 127 -3.12 -11.41 2.48
C ILE A 127 -3.23 -12.83 3.05
N PRO A 128 -4.27 -13.60 2.69
CA PRO A 128 -4.47 -14.94 3.22
C PRO A 128 -3.38 -15.92 2.75
N ALA A 129 -3.21 -17.02 3.49
CA ALA A 129 -2.33 -18.10 3.09
C ALA A 129 -2.72 -18.65 1.71
N GLY A 130 -1.72 -19.02 0.90
CA GLY A 130 -1.92 -19.48 -0.47
C GLY A 130 -1.93 -18.36 -1.53
N LEU A 131 -1.72 -17.10 -1.14
CA LEU A 131 -1.42 -16.00 -2.05
C LEU A 131 -0.09 -15.36 -1.64
N ASP A 132 0.71 -14.93 -2.62
CA ASP A 132 2.00 -14.29 -2.37
C ASP A 132 2.15 -12.99 -3.19
N VAL A 133 3.04 -12.12 -2.74
CA VAL A 133 3.38 -10.80 -3.30
C VAL A 133 4.88 -10.59 -3.43
N ARG A 134 5.71 -11.50 -2.90
CA ARG A 134 7.15 -11.30 -2.74
C ARG A 134 7.94 -11.40 -4.04
N ASN A 135 7.47 -12.19 -5.02
CA ASN A 135 8.13 -12.31 -6.32
C ASN A 135 7.87 -11.07 -7.19
N ARG A 136 8.92 -10.28 -7.43
CA ARG A 136 8.87 -9.03 -8.21
C ARG A 136 8.44 -9.19 -9.66
N PHE A 137 8.50 -10.40 -10.23
CA PHE A 137 8.06 -10.66 -11.60
C PHE A 137 6.56 -11.00 -11.69
N LEU A 138 5.92 -11.36 -10.58
CA LEU A 138 4.54 -11.82 -10.54
C LEU A 138 3.62 -10.92 -9.72
N GLY A 139 4.18 -10.34 -8.66
CA GLY A 139 3.51 -9.42 -7.75
C GLY A 139 4.06 -8.01 -7.85
N MET A 140 3.41 -7.10 -7.14
CA MET A 140 3.77 -5.69 -7.08
C MET A 140 3.37 -5.12 -5.73
N ILE A 141 4.20 -4.24 -5.17
CA ILE A 141 3.92 -3.52 -3.93
C ILE A 141 4.35 -2.07 -4.16
N ASN A 142 3.40 -1.14 -4.06
CA ASN A 142 3.59 0.28 -4.34
C ASN A 142 2.76 1.11 -3.33
N PRO A 143 3.27 2.22 -2.76
CA PRO A 143 4.64 2.73 -2.87
C PRO A 143 5.66 1.80 -2.22
N GLY A 144 6.93 1.97 -2.60
CA GLY A 144 8.05 1.30 -1.93
C GLY A 144 8.13 1.66 -0.44
N GLY A 145 8.93 0.91 0.31
CA GLY A 145 9.07 1.09 1.77
C GLY A 145 8.03 0.32 2.59
N ALA A 146 7.21 -0.51 1.94
CA ALA A 146 6.34 -1.46 2.62
C ALA A 146 7.17 -2.53 3.34
N VAL A 147 6.74 -2.92 4.55
CA VAL A 147 7.29 -4.05 5.28
C VAL A 147 6.36 -5.24 5.09
N VAL A 148 6.90 -6.35 4.57
CA VAL A 148 6.19 -7.62 4.42
C VAL A 148 6.65 -8.56 5.52
N SER A 149 5.72 -9.01 6.35
CA SER A 149 5.97 -9.99 7.41
C SER A 149 5.06 -11.19 7.27
N GLU A 150 5.57 -12.38 7.52
CA GLU A 150 4.80 -13.63 7.52
C GLU A 150 4.24 -13.89 8.92
N GLU A 151 2.95 -14.16 9.00
CA GLU A 151 2.26 -14.51 10.24
C GLU A 151 2.29 -16.02 10.51
N LYS A 152 2.00 -16.42 11.75
CA LYS A 152 2.01 -17.83 12.19
C LYS A 152 1.02 -18.72 11.44
N ASP A 153 -0.04 -18.14 10.89
CA ASP A 153 -1.06 -18.81 10.10
C ASP A 153 -0.67 -18.97 8.62
N GLY A 154 0.55 -18.56 8.24
CA GLY A 154 1.03 -18.56 6.85
C GLY A 154 0.45 -17.43 6.00
N SER A 155 -0.29 -16.49 6.62
CA SER A 155 -0.74 -15.27 5.95
C SER A 155 0.40 -14.24 5.88
N LEU A 156 0.31 -13.32 4.93
CA LEU A 156 1.28 -12.22 4.79
C LEU A 156 0.63 -10.92 5.25
N LEU A 157 1.36 -10.15 6.05
CA LEU A 157 0.98 -8.82 6.46
C LEU A 157 1.89 -7.80 5.78
N VAL A 158 1.31 -6.93 4.96
CA VAL A 158 2.01 -5.84 4.27
C VAL A 158 1.64 -4.53 4.95
N THR A 159 2.65 -3.79 5.42
CA THR A 159 2.42 -2.57 6.20
C THR A 159 3.16 -1.36 5.63
N TRP A 160 2.50 -0.21 5.67
CA TRP A 160 3.07 1.10 5.39
C TRP A 160 2.85 2.02 6.60
N ASN A 161 3.89 2.75 7.00
CA ASN A 161 3.82 3.65 8.15
C ASN A 161 3.03 4.94 7.87
N ALA A 162 3.08 5.46 6.64
CA ALA A 162 2.34 6.64 6.22
C ALA A 162 2.29 6.66 4.68
N THR A 163 1.11 6.47 4.09
CA THR A 163 0.92 6.57 2.64
C THR A 163 -0.46 7.11 2.26
N ARG A 164 -0.54 7.79 1.12
CA ARG A 164 -1.81 8.27 0.54
C ARG A 164 -2.39 7.32 -0.49
N SER A 165 -1.62 6.34 -0.92
CA SER A 165 -2.06 5.26 -1.81
C SER A 165 -1.37 3.97 -1.43
N ALA A 166 -2.05 2.85 -1.65
CA ALA A 166 -1.43 1.54 -1.51
C ALA A 166 -1.94 0.65 -2.64
N GLU A 167 -1.02 -0.03 -3.29
CA GLU A 167 -1.28 -0.84 -4.46
C GLU A 167 -0.51 -2.15 -4.31
N LEU A 168 -1.23 -3.25 -4.43
CA LEU A 168 -0.69 -4.59 -4.25
C LEU A 168 -1.22 -5.48 -5.37
N ARG A 169 -0.30 -6.16 -6.05
CA ARG A 169 -0.64 -7.27 -6.94
C ARG A 169 -0.13 -8.56 -6.32
N PHE A 170 -1.05 -9.47 -6.06
CA PHE A 170 -0.76 -10.79 -5.53
C PHE A 170 -1.00 -11.88 -6.57
N TYR A 171 -0.46 -13.06 -6.32
CA TYR A 171 -0.57 -14.19 -7.22
C TYR A 171 -0.70 -15.50 -6.44
N PRO A 172 -1.35 -16.51 -7.02
CA PRO A 172 -1.44 -17.83 -6.42
C PRO A 172 -0.15 -18.64 -6.72
N PRO A 173 0.20 -19.64 -5.91
CA PRO A 173 1.48 -20.35 -5.96
C PRO A 173 1.72 -21.05 -7.31
N GLU A 174 0.67 -21.45 -8.02
CA GLU A 174 0.78 -22.09 -9.33
C GLU A 174 1.45 -21.14 -10.35
N ARG A 175 1.30 -19.82 -10.18
CA ARG A 175 1.92 -18.84 -11.08
C ARG A 175 3.45 -18.85 -10.97
N GLU A 176 4.00 -19.11 -9.79
CA GLU A 176 5.46 -19.29 -9.61
C GLU A 176 5.95 -20.56 -10.27
N LEU A 177 5.18 -21.65 -10.13
CA LEU A 177 5.50 -22.91 -10.79
C LEU A 177 5.60 -22.69 -12.31
N TRP A 178 4.60 -22.05 -12.92
CA TRP A 178 4.61 -21.71 -14.35
C TRP A 178 5.79 -20.84 -14.76
N LEU A 179 6.16 -19.85 -13.96
CA LEU A 179 7.33 -19.01 -14.21
C LEU A 179 8.63 -19.84 -14.21
N THR A 180 8.76 -20.77 -13.27
CA THR A 180 9.91 -21.69 -13.21
C THR A 180 9.96 -22.58 -14.45
N TRP A 181 8.87 -23.22 -14.84
CA TRP A 181 8.81 -24.03 -16.07
C TRP A 181 9.17 -23.22 -17.32
N PHE A 182 8.61 -22.02 -17.44
CA PHE A 182 8.88 -21.11 -18.54
C PHE A 182 10.38 -20.76 -18.60
N SER A 183 10.98 -20.35 -17.47
CA SER A 183 12.40 -20.01 -17.42
C SER A 183 13.31 -21.19 -17.76
N GLN A 184 13.01 -22.39 -17.26
CA GLN A 184 13.79 -23.59 -17.54
C GLN A 184 13.78 -23.95 -19.03
N PHE A 185 12.62 -23.84 -19.68
CA PHE A 185 12.49 -24.06 -21.12
C PHE A 185 13.37 -23.09 -21.92
N TRP A 186 13.35 -21.80 -21.59
CA TRP A 186 14.16 -20.79 -22.27
C TRP A 186 15.65 -20.94 -22.02
N ILE A 187 16.06 -21.35 -20.82
CA ILE A 187 17.47 -21.62 -20.51
C ILE A 187 18.01 -22.77 -21.38
N ILE A 188 17.24 -23.85 -21.56
CA ILE A 188 17.65 -24.97 -22.41
C ILE A 188 17.84 -24.52 -23.85
N ILE A 189 16.89 -23.76 -24.40
CA ILE A 189 17.00 -23.20 -25.76
C ILE A 189 18.24 -22.30 -25.87
N ALA A 190 18.46 -21.41 -24.91
CA ALA A 190 19.61 -20.53 -24.89
C ALA A 190 20.92 -21.33 -24.90
N ILE A 191 21.04 -22.40 -24.11
CA ILE A 191 22.22 -23.28 -24.11
C ILE A 191 22.42 -23.94 -25.48
N VAL A 192 21.37 -24.56 -26.03
CA VAL A 192 21.45 -25.29 -27.32
C VAL A 192 21.84 -24.36 -28.47
N LEU A 193 21.39 -23.10 -28.46
CA LEU A 193 21.72 -22.14 -29.51
C LEU A 193 23.07 -21.43 -29.29
N LEU A 194 23.34 -20.99 -28.07
CA LEU A 194 24.50 -20.15 -27.77
C LEU A 194 25.80 -20.96 -27.64
N VAL A 195 25.76 -22.15 -27.03
CA VAL A 195 26.96 -22.98 -26.86
C VAL A 195 27.64 -23.30 -28.20
N PRO A 196 26.95 -23.86 -29.23
CA PRO A 196 27.60 -24.13 -30.51
C PRO A 196 28.02 -22.85 -31.23
N PHE A 197 27.28 -21.75 -31.09
CA PHE A 197 27.67 -20.44 -31.64
C PHE A 197 29.00 -19.95 -31.05
N PHE A 198 29.17 -20.02 -29.73
CA PHE A 198 30.42 -19.60 -29.09
C PHE A 198 31.59 -20.56 -29.37
N LEU A 199 31.33 -21.87 -29.47
CA LEU A 199 32.34 -22.86 -29.85
C LEU A 199 32.85 -22.65 -31.30
N THR A 200 31.95 -22.40 -32.24
CA THR A 200 32.32 -22.14 -33.65
C THR A 200 33.04 -20.80 -33.81
N ARG A 201 32.68 -19.77 -33.03
CA ARG A 201 33.36 -18.48 -33.06
C ARG A 201 34.79 -18.53 -32.51
N LYS A 202 35.03 -19.28 -31.41
CA LYS A 202 36.40 -19.50 -30.89
C LYS A 202 37.31 -20.20 -31.90
N LYS A 203 36.76 -21.11 -32.72
CA LYS A 203 37.52 -21.87 -33.73
C LYS A 203 37.93 -21.05 -34.96
N LYS A 204 37.37 -19.84 -35.15
CA LYS A 204 37.73 -18.92 -36.24
C LYS A 204 38.70 -17.82 -35.83
N SER A 205 38.99 -17.66 -34.54
CA SER A 205 39.86 -16.61 -34.00
C SER A 205 41.20 -17.12 -33.44
N GLY A 206 41.50 -18.41 -33.60
CA GLY A 206 42.83 -19.00 -33.40
C GLY A 206 43.26 -19.70 -34.67
#